data_AF-A0A4Q4YGE1-F1
#
_entry.id   AF-A0A4Q4YGE1-F1
#
_cell.length_a   1.000
_cell.length_b   1.000
_cell.length_c   1.000
_cell.angle_alpha   90.00
_cell.angle_beta   90.00
_cell.angle_gamma   90.00
#
_symmetry.space_group_name_H-M   'P 1'
#
loop_
_entity.id
_entity.type
_entity.pdbx_description
1 polymer ?
#
loop_
_entity_poly.entity_id
_entity_poly.type
_entity_poly.pdbx_seq_one_letter_code
_entity_poly.pdbx_strand_id
1 'polypeptide(L)'
;MPMPAGAVRYQKGILFCSQGELAPDTGGLWYMPLGKPPVPVLTSFFGRPFNSIQNVVQDRDGGLWFTDSASGFEQEIRLKPQLPNHVYRFDPQKGDLRVVADGFGRPTGIAMSPDQRTLYITDTAAARPDGSIDRTLPATIYAFDVSERFGSPSLANRRLFAYALAGVPTAVHCDQAGNVYASCGDGIEVWSPGGMVLGLIEVPVLWTSVSVSLTICFSRLGLRKWKGQRFTQGDYWVIVALVFLCINAGVRLYIGLYGTPVGLFYKGEGSADEALAHLTAQQRAQLVTAGKVQIVYRVGFCIILWSLKMAVVDILRSLLRNLWYYRKLFNSLYCLLFLTFVASFISIFLQCGPLREYWGVHLNSDACNKNDLWLITCESGNILTDTVLLLVPFPVIAKAKIPNTKRVRIIAIFGLGSFLVGVNILRLNHGLKPVDSQDYGRAIWCSIEVGVAMIVANLPAIYILLQPSFTRRRRARRYRPGRPSWRRAKFTSRGATHAPRTTVSRSARFSRAARNSLERGWGALPWNGGFGFDTRITGGTRTGHTGCSIDDETSGILVETELNMEVEVFEMADTTSLIARPPAAKLPESHV
;
A
#
# COMPACT_ATOMS: atom_id res chain seq x y z
N MET A 1 18.20 14.67 -8.75
CA MET A 1 17.13 15.30 -9.55
C MET A 1 15.97 15.58 -8.62
N PRO A 2 15.55 16.84 -8.51
CA PRO A 2 14.44 17.24 -7.64
C PRO A 2 13.08 17.03 -8.31
N MET A 3 12.08 16.57 -7.55
CA MET A 3 10.66 16.52 -7.95
C MET A 3 10.40 15.99 -9.39
N PRO A 4 10.71 14.71 -9.69
CA PRO A 4 10.40 14.11 -10.99
C PRO A 4 8.89 14.07 -11.28
N ALA A 5 8.49 14.46 -12.48
CA ALA A 5 7.11 14.39 -12.96
C ALA A 5 6.94 13.29 -14.02
N GLY A 6 7.21 13.60 -15.29
CA GLY A 6 7.17 12.65 -16.41
C GLY A 6 8.53 12.05 -16.74
N ALA A 7 8.52 10.95 -17.48
CA ALA A 7 9.72 10.31 -18.00
C ALA A 7 9.46 9.58 -19.32
N VAL A 8 10.47 9.54 -20.18
CA VAL A 8 10.44 8.77 -21.43
C VAL A 8 11.73 7.97 -21.57
N ARG A 9 11.64 6.79 -22.18
CA ARG A 9 12.84 6.05 -22.61
C ARG A 9 13.59 6.92 -23.60
N TYR A 10 14.87 7.14 -23.35
CA TYR A 10 15.71 7.98 -24.20
C TYR A 10 17.10 7.37 -24.30
N GLN A 11 17.53 7.05 -25.53
CA GLN A 11 18.81 6.39 -25.79
C GLN A 11 18.97 5.09 -24.96
N LYS A 12 20.08 4.93 -24.22
CA LYS A 12 20.36 3.82 -23.30
C LYS A 12 19.96 4.15 -21.85
N GLY A 13 19.05 5.09 -21.64
CA GLY A 13 18.63 5.53 -20.31
C GLY A 13 17.20 6.07 -20.30
N ILE A 14 16.94 6.95 -19.35
CA ILE A 14 15.64 7.58 -19.16
C ILE A 14 15.84 9.10 -19.16
N LEU A 15 15.00 9.81 -19.90
CA LEU A 15 14.91 11.26 -19.82
C LEU A 15 13.73 11.61 -18.90
N PHE A 16 14.00 12.40 -17.87
CA PHE A 16 13.02 12.82 -16.89
C PHE A 16 12.69 14.31 -17.01
N CYS A 17 11.44 14.63 -16.74
CA CYS A 17 10.97 15.98 -16.47
C CYS A 17 11.13 16.30 -14.99
N SER A 18 11.89 17.34 -14.68
CA SER A 18 12.08 17.87 -13.34
C SER A 18 11.22 19.12 -13.18
N GLN A 19 10.33 19.09 -12.20
CA GLN A 19 9.56 20.29 -11.82
C GLN A 19 10.46 21.32 -11.12
N GLY A 20 11.54 20.85 -10.48
CA GLY A 20 12.49 21.66 -9.74
C GLY A 20 12.11 21.89 -8.28
N GLU A 21 12.92 22.72 -7.63
CA GLU A 21 12.77 23.19 -6.26
C GLU A 21 13.03 24.72 -6.23
N LEU A 22 12.98 25.33 -5.04
CA LEU A 22 13.26 26.76 -4.84
C LEU A 22 14.69 27.15 -5.23
N ALA A 23 15.62 26.18 -5.25
CA ALA A 23 16.96 26.41 -5.75
C ALA A 23 16.98 26.64 -7.28
N PRO A 24 17.85 27.54 -7.79
CA PRO A 24 17.98 27.80 -9.22
C PRO A 24 18.44 26.54 -9.98
N ASP A 25 18.14 26.48 -11.28
CA ASP A 25 18.59 25.43 -12.22
C ASP A 25 18.21 23.98 -11.86
N THR A 26 17.21 23.83 -11.01
CA THR A 26 16.70 22.52 -10.57
C THR A 26 15.62 21.95 -11.49
N GLY A 27 14.79 22.81 -12.08
CA GLY A 27 13.75 22.45 -13.04
C GLY A 27 14.30 22.28 -14.45
N GLY A 28 13.72 21.38 -15.24
CA GLY A 28 14.20 21.11 -16.59
C GLY A 28 14.10 19.66 -17.06
N LEU A 29 14.77 19.34 -18.16
CA LEU A 29 14.93 17.97 -18.65
C LEU A 29 16.25 17.39 -18.15
N TRP A 30 16.21 16.17 -17.63
CA TRP A 30 17.35 15.48 -17.02
C TRP A 30 17.53 14.09 -17.62
N TYR A 31 18.72 13.80 -18.13
CA TYR A 31 19.04 12.49 -18.67
C TYR A 31 19.73 11.63 -17.61
N MET A 32 19.20 10.44 -17.36
CA MET A 32 19.77 9.45 -16.45
C MET A 32 20.25 8.22 -17.23
N PRO A 33 21.56 8.09 -17.46
CA PRO A 33 22.12 6.87 -18.05
C PRO A 33 22.03 5.69 -17.08
N LEU A 34 21.96 4.47 -17.61
CA LEU A 34 22.01 3.24 -16.80
C LEU A 34 23.23 3.23 -15.87
N GLY A 35 22.98 3.09 -14.56
CA GLY A 35 24.02 2.98 -13.52
C GLY A 35 24.76 4.28 -13.20
N LYS A 36 24.32 5.44 -13.71
CA LYS A 36 24.97 6.75 -13.50
C LYS A 36 23.98 7.77 -12.93
N PRO A 37 24.47 8.81 -12.22
CA PRO A 37 23.61 9.89 -11.75
C PRO A 37 23.03 10.70 -12.91
N PRO A 38 21.86 11.34 -12.72
CA PRO A 38 21.21 12.15 -13.74
C PRO A 38 21.99 13.44 -14.02
N VAL A 39 22.00 13.84 -15.30
CA VAL A 39 22.70 15.03 -15.83
C VAL A 39 21.68 15.97 -16.46
N PRO A 40 21.74 17.29 -16.24
CA PRO A 40 20.81 18.23 -16.85
C PRO A 40 21.03 18.31 -18.36
N VAL A 41 19.94 18.30 -19.13
CA VAL A 41 19.92 18.49 -20.58
C VAL A 41 19.48 19.92 -20.91
N LEU A 42 18.40 20.38 -20.29
CA LEU A 42 17.86 21.73 -20.45
C LEU A 42 17.35 22.22 -19.10
N THR A 43 17.69 23.46 -18.72
CA THR A 43 17.19 24.10 -17.48
C THR A 43 16.54 25.47 -17.73
N SER A 44 16.81 26.08 -18.88
CA SER A 44 16.33 27.42 -19.24
C SER A 44 16.04 27.57 -20.73
N PHE A 45 15.25 28.59 -21.06
CA PHE A 45 14.96 29.07 -22.41
C PHE A 45 15.38 30.54 -22.52
N PHE A 46 16.34 30.85 -23.40
CA PHE A 46 16.98 32.17 -23.51
C PHE A 46 17.45 32.75 -22.16
N GLY A 47 18.03 31.90 -21.31
CA GLY A 47 18.53 32.28 -19.98
C GLY A 47 17.45 32.43 -18.90
N ARG A 48 16.16 32.27 -19.25
CA ARG A 48 15.06 32.25 -18.28
C ARG A 48 14.79 30.81 -17.84
N PRO A 49 14.80 30.49 -16.54
CA PRO A 49 14.53 29.14 -16.08
C PRO A 49 13.15 28.66 -16.53
N PHE A 50 13.04 27.38 -16.90
CA PHE A 50 11.73 26.75 -17.12
C PHE A 50 10.88 26.80 -15.85
N ASN A 51 9.57 26.89 -15.99
CA ASN A 51 8.67 27.01 -14.85
C ASN A 51 8.65 25.70 -14.04
N SER A 52 8.06 24.65 -14.61
CA SER A 52 7.95 23.29 -14.08
C SER A 52 7.55 22.35 -15.21
N ILE A 53 8.56 21.72 -15.83
CA ILE A 53 8.33 20.78 -16.93
C ILE A 53 7.57 19.56 -16.39
N GLN A 54 6.46 19.21 -17.05
CA GLN A 54 5.55 18.15 -16.60
C GLN A 54 5.82 16.83 -17.33
N ASN A 55 5.63 16.80 -18.65
CA ASN A 55 5.78 15.59 -19.45
C ASN A 55 6.59 15.85 -20.72
N VAL A 56 7.15 14.77 -21.27
CA VAL A 56 7.95 14.77 -22.49
C VAL A 56 7.61 13.54 -23.35
N VAL A 57 7.61 13.72 -24.66
CA VAL A 57 7.51 12.65 -25.64
C VAL A 57 8.60 12.81 -26.70
N GLN A 58 9.15 11.69 -27.16
CA GLN A 58 10.15 11.66 -28.21
C GLN A 58 9.49 11.42 -29.58
N ASP A 59 9.87 12.25 -30.54
CA ASP A 59 9.51 12.20 -31.95
C ASP A 59 10.41 11.21 -32.72
N ARG A 60 10.00 10.77 -33.92
CA ARG A 60 10.80 9.81 -34.72
C ARG A 60 12.13 10.37 -35.20
N ASP A 61 12.22 11.68 -35.41
CA ASP A 61 13.48 12.34 -35.76
C ASP A 61 14.43 12.50 -34.55
N GLY A 62 13.98 12.06 -33.37
CA GLY A 62 14.73 12.16 -32.12
C GLY A 62 14.48 13.47 -31.36
N GLY A 63 13.68 14.38 -31.91
CA GLY A 63 13.23 15.60 -31.23
C GLY A 63 12.38 15.30 -30.00
N LEU A 64 12.39 16.23 -29.05
CA LEU A 64 11.71 16.11 -27.76
C LEU A 64 10.64 17.18 -27.66
N TRP A 65 9.40 16.76 -27.48
CA TRP A 65 8.26 17.65 -27.25
C TRP A 65 7.89 17.61 -25.78
N PHE A 66 7.74 18.77 -25.14
CA PHE A 66 7.47 18.81 -23.70
C PHE A 66 6.59 20.00 -23.30
N THR A 67 5.93 19.85 -22.16
CA THR A 67 5.03 20.84 -21.57
C THR A 67 5.70 21.54 -20.40
N ASP A 68 5.58 22.87 -20.35
CA ASP A 68 6.02 23.68 -19.22
C ASP A 68 4.87 24.51 -18.66
N SER A 69 4.64 24.40 -17.36
CA SER A 69 3.55 25.11 -16.68
C SER A 69 4.02 25.76 -15.39
N ALA A 70 3.32 26.81 -14.97
CA ALA A 70 3.52 27.50 -13.70
C ALA A 70 3.17 26.67 -12.44
N SER A 71 2.83 25.38 -12.60
CA SER A 71 2.32 24.52 -11.53
C SER A 71 3.23 24.46 -10.31
N GLY A 72 4.56 24.45 -10.47
CA GLY A 72 5.45 24.42 -9.32
C GLY A 72 5.47 25.73 -8.52
N PHE A 73 5.21 26.89 -9.15
CA PHE A 73 5.07 28.13 -8.40
C PHE A 73 3.80 28.13 -7.57
N GLU A 74 2.71 27.64 -8.16
CA GLU A 74 1.42 27.57 -7.49
C GLU A 74 1.37 26.53 -6.36
N GLN A 75 2.23 25.51 -6.42
CA GLN A 75 2.47 24.54 -5.35
C GLN A 75 3.54 25.00 -4.35
N GLU A 76 4.05 26.24 -4.49
CA GLU A 76 5.09 26.83 -3.64
C GLU A 76 6.45 26.07 -3.67
N ILE A 77 6.68 25.24 -4.69
CA ILE A 77 7.94 24.51 -4.88
C ILE A 77 8.92 25.24 -5.81
N ARG A 78 8.46 26.25 -6.56
CA ARG A 78 9.27 27.05 -7.50
C ARG A 78 9.11 28.55 -7.27
N LEU A 79 10.11 29.30 -7.71
CA LEU A 79 10.05 30.75 -7.77
C LEU A 79 9.03 31.24 -8.82
N LYS A 80 8.68 32.52 -8.74
CA LYS A 80 7.74 33.15 -9.67
C LYS A 80 8.16 32.89 -11.14
N PRO A 81 7.23 32.42 -12.01
CA PRO A 81 7.49 32.14 -13.41
C PRO A 81 8.11 33.33 -14.16
N GLN A 82 9.10 33.04 -15.01
CA GLN A 82 9.69 34.03 -15.93
C GLN A 82 9.29 33.78 -17.40
N LEU A 83 8.60 32.66 -17.64
CA LEU A 83 8.08 32.22 -18.92
C LEU A 83 6.56 32.01 -18.81
N PRO A 84 5.79 32.21 -19.89
CA PRO A 84 4.39 31.81 -19.94
C PRO A 84 4.24 30.28 -19.98
N ASN A 85 3.00 29.81 -19.86
CA ASN A 85 2.67 28.39 -20.01
C ASN A 85 2.71 27.99 -21.49
N HIS A 86 3.64 27.12 -21.84
CA HIS A 86 4.01 26.85 -23.23
C HIS A 86 4.33 25.38 -23.45
N VAL A 87 4.24 24.99 -24.73
CA VAL A 87 4.71 23.71 -25.23
C VAL A 87 5.96 23.98 -26.04
N TYR A 88 6.99 23.18 -25.81
CA TYR A 88 8.30 23.34 -26.42
C TYR A 88 8.66 22.13 -27.25
N ARG A 89 9.55 22.37 -28.22
CA ARG A 89 10.24 21.33 -28.96
C ARG A 89 11.75 21.58 -28.89
N PHE A 90 12.51 20.52 -28.60
CA PHE A 90 13.97 20.54 -28.59
C PHE A 90 14.53 19.48 -29.54
N ASP A 91 15.38 19.89 -30.48
CA ASP A 91 16.20 19.00 -31.28
C ASP A 91 17.60 18.89 -30.66
N PRO A 92 17.96 17.76 -30.03
CA PRO A 92 19.26 17.60 -29.37
C PRO A 92 20.43 17.52 -30.36
N GLN A 93 20.20 17.22 -31.64
CA GLN A 93 21.27 17.12 -32.64
C GLN A 93 21.64 18.51 -33.18
N LYS A 94 20.62 19.36 -33.41
CA LYS A 94 20.81 20.71 -33.94
C LYS A 94 20.95 21.77 -32.86
N GLY A 95 20.54 21.45 -31.63
CA GLY A 95 20.42 22.44 -30.54
C GLY A 95 19.24 23.40 -30.74
N ASP A 96 18.27 23.09 -31.61
CA ASP A 96 17.11 23.93 -31.87
C ASP A 96 16.07 23.76 -30.76
N LEU A 97 15.90 24.79 -29.93
CA LEU A 97 14.89 24.84 -28.87
C LEU A 97 13.92 25.98 -29.16
N ARG A 98 12.63 25.67 -29.21
CA ARG A 98 11.60 26.67 -29.52
C ARG A 98 10.25 26.37 -28.87
N VAL A 99 9.47 27.43 -28.72
CA VAL A 99 8.04 27.33 -28.40
C VAL A 99 7.29 26.89 -29.67
N VAL A 100 6.40 25.92 -29.53
CA VAL A 100 5.63 25.34 -30.65
C VAL A 100 4.12 25.45 -30.47
N ALA A 101 3.65 25.70 -29.24
CA ALA A 101 2.26 26.07 -28.99
C ALA A 101 2.13 26.88 -27.69
N ASP A 102 1.12 27.76 -27.68
CA ASP A 102 0.73 28.65 -26.58
C ASP A 102 -0.79 28.62 -26.36
N GLY A 103 -1.30 29.51 -25.49
CA GLY A 103 -2.74 29.63 -25.23
C GLY A 103 -3.34 28.49 -24.39
N PHE A 104 -2.53 27.90 -23.51
CA PHE A 104 -2.96 26.93 -22.50
C PHE A 104 -3.03 27.58 -21.13
N GLY A 105 -4.00 27.17 -20.32
CA GLY A 105 -4.05 27.57 -18.92
C GLY A 105 -3.02 26.81 -18.09
N ARG A 106 -2.96 25.48 -18.19
CA ARG A 106 -1.96 24.63 -17.52
C ARG A 106 -1.66 23.38 -18.36
N PRO A 107 -0.72 23.45 -19.32
CA PRO A 107 -0.35 22.30 -20.13
C PRO A 107 0.35 21.25 -19.27
N THR A 108 -0.14 20.02 -19.27
CA THR A 108 0.35 18.95 -18.37
C THR A 108 0.82 17.72 -19.13
N GLY A 109 -0.10 16.94 -19.68
CA GLY A 109 0.18 15.71 -20.42
C GLY A 109 0.48 16.01 -21.88
N ILE A 110 1.32 15.16 -22.48
CA ILE A 110 1.66 15.21 -23.91
C ILE A 110 1.83 13.80 -24.46
N ALA A 111 1.23 13.52 -25.62
CA ALA A 111 1.38 12.24 -26.31
C ALA A 111 1.31 12.41 -27.82
N MET A 112 2.03 11.57 -28.55
CA MET A 112 1.89 11.45 -30.00
C MET A 112 0.98 10.29 -30.37
N SER A 113 0.24 10.46 -31.47
CA SER A 113 -0.42 9.36 -32.14
C SER A 113 0.60 8.34 -32.68
N PRO A 114 0.20 7.08 -32.93
CA PRO A 114 1.11 6.04 -33.44
C PRO A 114 1.76 6.37 -34.78
N ASP A 115 1.03 7.09 -35.63
CA ASP A 115 1.51 7.60 -36.92
C ASP A 115 2.30 8.91 -36.80
N GLN A 116 2.41 9.47 -35.59
CA GLN A 116 3.06 10.73 -35.24
C GLN A 116 2.57 11.96 -36.02
N ARG A 117 1.37 11.88 -36.60
CA ARG A 117 0.75 13.00 -37.30
C ARG A 117 -0.07 13.88 -36.39
N THR A 118 -0.43 13.39 -35.20
CA THR A 118 -1.22 14.12 -34.22
C THR A 118 -0.47 14.19 -32.89
N LEU A 119 -0.40 15.38 -32.31
CA LEU A 119 0.10 15.60 -30.96
C LEU A 119 -1.07 15.99 -30.05
N TYR A 120 -1.28 15.21 -28.99
CA TYR A 120 -2.27 15.45 -27.95
C TYR A 120 -1.64 16.16 -26.76
N ILE A 121 -2.30 17.20 -26.26
CA ILE A 121 -1.84 18.01 -25.14
C ILE A 121 -3.01 18.24 -24.19
N THR A 122 -2.82 17.95 -22.91
CA THR A 122 -3.88 18.19 -21.91
C THR A 122 -3.73 19.56 -21.26
N ASP A 123 -4.87 20.19 -20.99
CA ASP A 123 -4.98 21.44 -20.24
C ASP A 123 -5.78 21.20 -18.96
N THR A 124 -5.13 21.40 -17.82
CA THR A 124 -5.65 21.09 -16.48
C THR A 124 -5.90 22.36 -15.66
N ALA A 125 -6.10 23.50 -16.32
CA ALA A 125 -6.32 24.78 -15.67
C ALA A 125 -7.51 24.82 -14.69
N ALA A 126 -8.52 23.97 -14.91
CA ALA A 126 -9.63 23.80 -13.97
C ALA A 126 -9.19 23.33 -12.58
N ALA A 127 -8.07 22.61 -12.46
CA ALA A 127 -7.53 22.21 -11.17
C ALA A 127 -6.76 23.37 -10.52
N ARG A 128 -7.19 23.74 -9.32
CA ARG A 128 -6.53 24.74 -8.49
C ARG A 128 -5.61 24.09 -7.46
N PRO A 129 -4.59 24.81 -6.95
CA PRO A 129 -3.64 24.28 -5.96
C PRO A 129 -4.28 23.88 -4.62
N ASP A 130 -5.43 24.47 -4.29
CA ASP A 130 -6.22 24.14 -3.10
C ASP A 130 -7.06 22.85 -3.27
N GLY A 131 -6.99 22.21 -4.44
CA GLY A 131 -7.75 21.00 -4.78
C GLY A 131 -9.18 21.27 -5.25
N SER A 132 -9.60 22.54 -5.34
CA SER A 132 -10.88 22.90 -5.94
C SER A 132 -10.83 22.75 -7.47
N ILE A 133 -12.00 22.54 -8.07
CA ILE A 133 -12.15 22.47 -9.53
C ILE A 133 -12.99 23.67 -9.97
N ASP A 134 -12.37 24.58 -10.69
CA ASP A 134 -13.05 25.68 -11.35
C ASP A 134 -13.54 25.22 -12.73
N ARG A 135 -14.83 24.88 -12.79
CA ARG A 135 -15.48 24.35 -14.02
C ARG A 135 -15.55 25.37 -15.15
N THR A 136 -15.23 26.64 -14.91
CA THR A 136 -15.16 27.68 -15.96
C THR A 136 -13.85 27.65 -16.73
N LEU A 137 -12.85 26.91 -16.23
CA LEU A 137 -11.53 26.80 -16.82
C LEU A 137 -11.34 25.45 -17.58
N PRO A 138 -10.32 25.34 -18.44
CA PRO A 138 -10.03 24.12 -19.20
C PRO A 138 -9.85 22.84 -18.36
N ALA A 139 -10.61 21.80 -18.71
CA ALA A 139 -10.45 20.40 -18.31
C ALA A 139 -10.42 19.51 -19.58
N THR A 140 -9.55 19.88 -20.52
CA THR A 140 -9.68 19.48 -21.93
C THR A 140 -8.40 18.88 -22.50
N ILE A 141 -8.55 18.00 -23.48
CA ILE A 141 -7.47 17.47 -24.31
C ILE A 141 -7.57 18.13 -25.68
N TYR A 142 -6.48 18.74 -26.14
CA TYR A 142 -6.36 19.32 -27.48
C TYR A 142 -5.53 18.42 -28.38
N ALA A 143 -5.90 18.36 -29.66
CA ALA A 143 -5.12 17.72 -30.71
C ALA A 143 -4.54 18.78 -31.66
N PHE A 144 -3.34 18.52 -32.16
CA PHE A 144 -2.62 19.32 -33.13
C PHE A 144 -2.12 18.43 -34.26
N ASP A 145 -2.15 18.94 -35.48
CA ASP A 145 -1.51 18.28 -36.60
C ASP A 145 -0.02 18.61 -36.58
N VAL A 146 0.81 17.57 -36.60
CA VAL A 146 2.27 17.67 -36.73
C VAL A 146 2.59 17.74 -38.21
N SER A 147 3.08 18.90 -38.66
CA SER A 147 3.41 19.16 -40.06
C SER A 147 4.78 19.82 -40.19
N GLU A 148 5.49 19.49 -41.26
CA GLU A 148 6.78 20.12 -41.54
C GLU A 148 6.59 21.46 -42.26
N ARG A 149 7.14 22.53 -41.69
CA ARG A 149 7.18 23.86 -42.32
C ARG A 149 8.62 24.32 -42.40
N PHE A 150 9.06 24.71 -43.59
CA PHE A 150 10.42 25.18 -43.85
C PHE A 150 11.51 24.23 -43.30
N GLY A 151 11.32 22.91 -43.48
CA GLY A 151 12.28 21.90 -43.04
C GLY A 151 12.29 21.64 -41.54
N SER A 152 11.25 22.07 -40.81
CA SER A 152 11.16 21.92 -39.36
C SER A 152 9.75 21.50 -38.88
N PRO A 153 9.63 20.54 -37.96
CA PRO A 153 8.32 20.09 -37.44
C PRO A 153 7.57 21.16 -36.63
N SER A 154 6.35 21.48 -37.03
CA SER A 154 5.50 22.52 -36.46
C SER A 154 4.11 21.99 -36.13
N LEU A 155 3.43 22.63 -35.18
CA LEU A 155 2.05 22.30 -34.82
C LEU A 155 1.08 23.21 -35.58
N ALA A 156 0.01 22.62 -36.10
CA ALA A 156 -1.06 23.33 -36.79
C ALA A 156 -2.43 22.79 -36.34
N ASN A 157 -3.50 23.49 -36.73
CA ASN A 157 -4.89 23.04 -36.59
C ASN A 157 -5.26 22.57 -35.17
N ARG A 158 -5.01 23.44 -34.16
CA ARG A 158 -5.46 23.20 -32.78
C ARG A 158 -6.96 22.93 -32.79
N ARG A 159 -7.36 21.79 -32.24
CA ARG A 159 -8.77 21.43 -32.06
C ARG A 159 -9.00 20.82 -30.69
N LEU A 160 -10.17 21.08 -30.12
CA LEU A 160 -10.64 20.35 -28.96
C LEU A 160 -10.87 18.90 -29.38
N PHE A 161 -10.18 17.97 -28.73
CA PHE A 161 -10.31 16.55 -28.98
C PHE A 161 -11.31 15.91 -28.01
N ALA A 162 -11.13 16.18 -26.72
CA ALA A 162 -12.00 15.65 -25.67
C ALA A 162 -12.10 16.63 -24.49
N TYR A 163 -13.24 16.56 -23.79
CA TYR A 163 -13.46 17.18 -22.49
C TYR A 163 -13.57 16.05 -21.46
N ALA A 164 -12.83 16.14 -20.34
CA ALA A 164 -12.82 15.07 -19.34
C ALA A 164 -14.21 14.92 -18.70
N LEU A 165 -14.66 13.68 -18.54
CA LEU A 165 -15.95 13.38 -17.91
C LEU A 165 -15.94 13.75 -16.42
N ALA A 166 -14.81 13.51 -15.74
CA ALA A 166 -14.61 13.90 -14.36
C ALA A 166 -13.21 14.48 -14.09
N GLY A 167 -13.12 15.50 -13.24
CA GLY A 167 -11.83 16.05 -12.83
C GLY A 167 -11.13 16.80 -13.96
N VAL A 168 -9.82 16.57 -14.12
CA VAL A 168 -8.99 17.14 -15.18
C VAL A 168 -8.10 16.06 -15.82
N PRO A 169 -7.85 16.13 -17.13
CA PRO A 169 -7.01 15.15 -17.82
C PRO A 169 -5.53 15.45 -17.59
N THR A 170 -4.83 14.63 -16.80
CA THR A 170 -3.44 14.88 -16.38
C THR A 170 -2.42 14.27 -17.33
N ALA A 171 -2.10 12.98 -17.20
CA ALA A 171 -1.28 12.25 -18.16
C ALA A 171 -2.13 11.79 -19.35
N VAL A 172 -1.54 11.74 -20.53
CA VAL A 172 -2.18 11.23 -21.75
C VAL A 172 -1.22 10.30 -22.48
N HIS A 173 -1.74 9.24 -23.08
CA HIS A 173 -1.01 8.28 -23.91
C HIS A 173 -1.89 7.77 -25.06
N CYS A 174 -1.26 7.25 -26.11
CA CYS A 174 -1.95 6.60 -27.22
C CYS A 174 -1.55 5.13 -27.31
N ASP A 175 -2.50 4.25 -27.62
CA ASP A 175 -2.21 2.86 -27.97
C ASP A 175 -1.87 2.71 -29.46
N GLN A 176 -1.52 1.50 -29.90
CA GLN A 176 -1.18 1.20 -31.30
C GLN A 176 -2.36 1.34 -32.27
N ALA A 177 -3.60 1.27 -31.79
CA ALA A 177 -4.81 1.48 -32.59
C ALA A 177 -5.16 2.97 -32.73
N GLY A 178 -4.44 3.86 -32.04
CA GLY A 178 -4.67 5.30 -32.02
C GLY A 178 -5.71 5.76 -30.99
N ASN A 179 -6.18 4.86 -30.12
CA ASN A 179 -7.04 5.26 -29.00
C ASN A 179 -6.21 6.05 -28.00
N VAL A 180 -6.83 7.09 -27.43
CA VAL A 180 -6.22 8.03 -26.50
C VAL A 180 -6.69 7.68 -25.09
N TYR A 181 -5.74 7.54 -24.17
CA TYR A 181 -5.97 7.24 -22.76
C TYR A 181 -5.52 8.45 -21.95
N ALA A 182 -6.37 8.97 -21.06
CA ALA A 182 -5.95 10.01 -20.13
C ALA A 182 -6.39 9.73 -18.71
N SER A 183 -5.50 10.03 -17.75
CA SER A 183 -5.80 9.94 -16.33
C SER A 183 -6.64 11.13 -15.91
N CYS A 184 -7.88 10.86 -15.54
CA CYS A 184 -8.90 11.84 -15.16
C CYS A 184 -9.30 11.61 -13.69
N GLY A 185 -10.31 12.33 -13.21
CA GLY A 185 -10.70 12.31 -11.79
C GLY A 185 -11.33 10.99 -11.33
N ASP A 186 -11.97 10.26 -12.22
CA ASP A 186 -12.69 9.00 -11.98
C ASP A 186 -11.90 7.74 -12.37
N GLY A 187 -10.80 7.90 -13.12
CA GLY A 187 -9.95 6.79 -13.55
C GLY A 187 -9.17 7.11 -14.81
N ILE A 188 -9.08 6.13 -15.71
CA ILE A 188 -8.49 6.30 -17.03
C ILE A 188 -9.62 6.31 -18.05
N GLU A 189 -9.91 7.49 -18.58
CA GLU A 189 -10.86 7.67 -19.68
C GLU A 189 -10.17 7.28 -21.00
N VAL A 190 -10.88 6.53 -21.84
CA VAL A 190 -10.40 6.02 -23.14
C VAL A 190 -11.27 6.58 -24.25
N TRP A 191 -10.64 7.25 -25.21
CA TRP A 191 -11.30 7.81 -26.40
C TRP A 191 -10.77 7.16 -27.67
N SER A 192 -11.65 7.05 -28.67
CA SER A 192 -11.27 6.67 -30.02
C SER A 192 -10.40 7.77 -30.66
N PRO A 193 -9.67 7.47 -31.75
CA PRO A 193 -8.93 8.50 -32.49
C PRO A 193 -9.79 9.68 -32.97
N GLY A 194 -11.12 9.50 -33.04
CA GLY A 194 -12.09 10.54 -33.40
C GLY A 194 -12.62 11.36 -32.21
N GLY A 195 -12.19 11.08 -30.97
CA GLY A 195 -12.64 11.79 -29.77
C GLY A 195 -13.91 11.23 -29.13
N MET A 196 -14.41 10.07 -29.58
CA MET A 196 -15.56 9.42 -28.94
C MET A 196 -15.12 8.60 -27.74
N VAL A 197 -15.80 8.74 -26.60
CA VAL A 197 -15.55 7.92 -25.41
C VAL A 197 -15.82 6.46 -25.73
N LEU A 198 -14.82 5.60 -25.57
CA LEU A 198 -14.91 4.15 -25.72
C LEU A 198 -15.19 3.45 -24.39
N GLY A 199 -14.66 4.00 -23.29
CA GLY A 199 -14.86 3.46 -21.97
C GLY A 199 -14.07 4.18 -20.88
N LEU A 200 -14.37 3.82 -19.64
CA LEU A 200 -13.69 4.28 -18.45
C LEU A 200 -13.10 3.06 -17.73
N ILE A 201 -11.79 3.07 -17.50
CA ILE A 201 -11.15 2.13 -16.59
C ILE A 201 -11.09 2.83 -15.23
N GLU A 202 -12.07 2.54 -14.39
CA GLU A 202 -12.02 2.98 -12.99
C GLU A 202 -10.75 2.42 -12.35
N VAL A 203 -9.97 3.27 -11.68
CA VAL A 203 -8.83 2.84 -10.87
C VAL A 203 -9.27 2.81 -9.41
N PRO A 204 -9.82 1.69 -8.93
CA PRO A 204 -10.27 1.59 -7.57
C PRO A 204 -9.09 1.33 -6.65
N VAL A 205 -8.45 2.41 -6.18
CA VAL A 205 -7.43 2.38 -5.12
C VAL A 205 -7.92 1.60 -3.89
N LEU A 206 -9.24 1.55 -3.69
CA LEU A 206 -9.90 0.75 -2.68
C LEU A 206 -9.70 -0.77 -2.89
N TRP A 207 -9.99 -1.28 -4.08
CA TRP A 207 -9.94 -2.73 -4.36
C TRP A 207 -8.51 -3.26 -4.38
N THR A 208 -7.55 -2.45 -4.84
CA THR A 208 -6.13 -2.80 -4.78
C THR A 208 -5.66 -2.90 -3.32
N SER A 209 -5.99 -1.93 -2.46
CA SER A 209 -5.65 -1.97 -1.03
C SER A 209 -6.26 -3.16 -0.30
N VAL A 210 -7.54 -3.46 -0.57
CA VAL A 210 -8.23 -4.63 0.01
C VAL A 210 -7.53 -5.92 -0.43
N SER A 211 -7.22 -6.07 -1.72
CA SER A 211 -6.57 -7.28 -2.27
C SER A 211 -5.18 -7.53 -1.66
N VAL A 212 -4.38 -6.48 -1.53
CA VAL A 212 -3.06 -6.55 -0.86
C VAL A 212 -3.23 -6.95 0.61
N SER A 213 -4.17 -6.33 1.32
CA SER A 213 -4.44 -6.60 2.73
C SER A 213 -4.89 -8.05 2.97
N LEU A 214 -5.78 -8.57 2.13
CA LEU A 214 -6.22 -9.98 2.17
C LEU A 214 -5.02 -10.92 2.00
N THR A 215 -4.19 -10.67 0.98
CA THR A 215 -3.02 -11.50 0.67
C THR A 215 -2.04 -11.54 1.85
N ILE A 216 -1.76 -10.39 2.48
CA ILE A 216 -0.88 -10.30 3.65
C ILE A 216 -1.46 -11.08 4.84
N CYS A 217 -2.75 -10.91 5.15
CA CYS A 217 -3.40 -11.62 6.25
C CYS A 217 -3.41 -13.14 6.03
N PHE A 218 -3.81 -13.60 4.84
CA PHE A 218 -3.82 -15.02 4.51
C PHE A 218 -2.40 -15.61 4.51
N SER A 219 -1.39 -14.89 4.01
CA SER A 219 -0.01 -15.36 4.06
C SER A 219 0.48 -15.55 5.50
N ARG A 220 0.20 -14.61 6.41
CA ARG A 220 0.53 -14.75 7.84
C ARG A 220 -0.12 -15.97 8.47
N LEU A 221 -1.44 -16.14 8.31
CA LEU A 221 -2.19 -17.23 8.92
C LEU A 221 -1.83 -18.58 8.30
N GLY A 222 -1.65 -18.62 6.97
CA GLY A 222 -1.22 -19.78 6.21
C GLY A 222 0.18 -20.25 6.61
N LEU A 223 1.16 -19.34 6.70
CA LEU A 223 2.52 -19.67 7.13
C LEU A 223 2.56 -20.24 8.55
N ARG A 224 1.73 -19.72 9.47
CA ARG A 224 1.62 -20.28 10.84
C ARG A 224 1.06 -21.68 10.84
N LYS A 225 -0.01 -21.92 10.08
CA LYS A 225 -0.63 -23.23 9.94
C LYS A 225 0.33 -24.23 9.29
N TRP A 226 1.04 -23.81 8.24
CA TRP A 226 2.04 -24.62 7.54
C TRP A 226 3.21 -25.02 8.47
N LYS A 227 3.64 -24.12 9.36
CA LYS A 227 4.64 -24.43 10.40
C LYS A 227 4.11 -25.24 11.59
N GLY A 228 2.81 -25.55 11.65
CA GLY A 228 2.18 -26.28 12.76
C GLY A 228 2.20 -25.52 14.09
N GLN A 229 2.29 -24.19 14.05
CA GLN A 229 2.28 -23.35 15.25
C GLN A 229 0.84 -23.06 15.68
N ARG A 230 0.61 -22.91 17.00
CA ARG A 230 -0.68 -22.44 17.53
C ARG A 230 -0.85 -20.95 17.25
N PHE A 231 -2.08 -20.52 17.00
CA PHE A 231 -2.40 -19.10 16.83
C PHE A 231 -2.10 -18.31 18.12
N THR A 232 -1.48 -17.15 17.97
CA THR A 232 -1.24 -16.22 19.09
C THR A 232 -2.36 -15.20 19.20
N GLN A 233 -2.42 -14.45 20.29
CA GLN A 233 -3.44 -13.41 20.50
C GLN A 233 -3.46 -12.41 19.32
N GLY A 234 -2.29 -12.02 18.80
CA GLY A 234 -2.19 -11.15 17.65
C GLY A 234 -2.78 -11.73 16.35
N ASP A 235 -2.84 -13.05 16.18
CA ASP A 235 -3.48 -13.63 14.99
C ASP A 235 -4.99 -13.55 15.06
N TYR A 236 -5.58 -13.72 16.25
CA TYR A 236 -7.01 -13.52 16.45
C TYR A 236 -7.43 -12.08 16.18
N TRP A 237 -6.63 -11.10 16.60
CA TRP A 237 -6.88 -9.70 16.27
C TRP A 237 -6.79 -9.42 14.76
N VAL A 238 -5.86 -10.06 14.05
CA VAL A 238 -5.80 -9.97 12.57
C VAL A 238 -7.01 -10.62 11.92
N ILE A 239 -7.54 -11.73 12.46
CA ILE A 239 -8.78 -12.34 11.97
C ILE A 239 -9.97 -11.38 12.17
N VAL A 240 -10.05 -10.70 13.31
CA VAL A 240 -11.07 -9.66 13.55
C VAL A 240 -10.93 -8.54 12.51
N ALA A 241 -9.72 -8.02 12.30
CA ALA A 241 -9.44 -7.00 11.29
C ALA A 241 -9.87 -7.46 9.88
N LEU A 242 -9.61 -8.73 9.54
CA LEU A 242 -9.95 -9.32 8.25
C LEU A 242 -11.47 -9.39 8.03
N VAL A 243 -12.23 -9.81 9.04
CA VAL A 243 -13.71 -9.88 8.96
C VAL A 243 -14.29 -8.49 8.73
N PHE A 244 -13.86 -7.50 9.51
CA PHE A 244 -14.36 -6.13 9.35
C PHE A 244 -13.85 -5.47 8.06
N LEU A 245 -12.68 -5.83 7.55
CA LEU A 245 -12.21 -5.39 6.24
C LEU A 245 -13.16 -5.86 5.12
N CYS A 246 -13.57 -7.13 5.14
CA CYS A 246 -14.53 -7.66 4.16
C CYS A 246 -15.91 -6.99 4.27
N ILE A 247 -16.40 -6.78 5.49
CA ILE A 247 -17.66 -6.05 5.74
C ILE A 247 -17.55 -4.63 5.18
N ASN A 248 -16.48 -3.90 5.52
CA ASN A 248 -16.26 -2.54 5.04
C ASN A 248 -16.11 -2.47 3.52
N ALA A 249 -15.48 -3.46 2.87
CA ALA A 249 -15.38 -3.51 1.42
C ALA A 249 -16.77 -3.64 0.76
N GLY A 250 -17.63 -4.53 1.27
CA GLY A 250 -19.01 -4.69 0.77
C GLY A 250 -19.89 -3.46 1.02
N VAL A 251 -19.80 -2.91 2.24
CA VAL A 251 -20.46 -1.65 2.62
C VAL A 251 -20.02 -0.51 1.69
N ARG A 252 -18.73 -0.42 1.39
CA ARG A 252 -18.18 0.65 0.57
C ARG A 252 -18.56 0.50 -0.91
N LEU A 253 -18.64 -0.72 -1.43
CA LEU A 253 -19.22 -1.00 -2.75
C LEU A 253 -20.66 -0.47 -2.83
N TYR A 254 -21.48 -0.76 -1.81
CA TYR A 254 -22.85 -0.27 -1.76
C TYR A 254 -22.91 1.27 -1.74
N ILE A 255 -22.11 1.92 -0.90
CA ILE A 255 -22.05 3.39 -0.85
C ILE A 255 -21.54 3.98 -2.17
N GLY A 256 -20.59 3.34 -2.84
CA GLY A 256 -20.08 3.78 -4.14
C GLY A 256 -21.14 3.75 -5.24
N LEU A 257 -21.98 2.71 -5.25
CA LEU A 257 -23.05 2.54 -6.25
C LEU A 257 -24.21 3.53 -6.07
N TYR A 258 -24.60 3.83 -4.82
CA TYR A 258 -25.81 4.60 -4.52
C TYR A 258 -25.56 6.01 -3.98
N GLY A 259 -24.31 6.36 -3.67
CA GLY A 259 -23.95 7.64 -3.05
C GLY A 259 -24.40 7.76 -1.59
N THR A 260 -24.15 8.91 -0.96
CA THR A 260 -24.67 9.23 0.38
C THR A 260 -25.46 10.54 0.35
N PRO A 261 -26.40 10.75 1.29
CA PRO A 261 -27.14 12.00 1.38
C PRO A 261 -26.18 13.18 1.50
N VAL A 262 -25.22 13.14 2.43
CA VAL A 262 -24.22 14.20 2.64
C VAL A 262 -23.42 14.53 1.36
N GLY A 263 -23.07 13.52 0.56
CA GLY A 263 -22.37 13.73 -0.72
C GLY A 263 -23.20 14.42 -1.81
N LEU A 264 -24.53 14.43 -1.69
CA LEU A 264 -25.41 15.21 -2.58
C LEU A 264 -25.46 16.69 -2.19
N PHE A 265 -25.41 17.02 -0.89
CA PHE A 265 -25.47 18.42 -0.42
C PHE A 265 -24.19 19.22 -0.68
N TYR A 266 -23.05 18.54 -0.85
CA TYR A 266 -21.75 19.17 -1.14
C TYR A 266 -21.43 19.28 -2.64
N LYS A 267 -22.19 18.64 -3.52
CA LYS A 267 -22.18 18.97 -4.95
C LYS A 267 -22.96 20.28 -5.10
N GLY A 268 -22.27 21.42 -5.12
CA GLY A 268 -22.84 22.77 -5.15
C GLY A 268 -23.71 23.11 -6.37
N GLU A 269 -24.81 22.40 -6.56
CA GLU A 269 -25.86 22.64 -7.56
C GLU A 269 -27.19 22.81 -6.84
N GLY A 270 -27.66 24.05 -6.77
CA GLY A 270 -29.00 24.39 -6.33
C GLY A 270 -29.30 24.07 -4.87
N SER A 271 -30.48 24.49 -4.42
CA SER A 271 -30.99 24.03 -3.14
C SER A 271 -31.04 22.49 -3.18
N ALA A 272 -30.50 21.80 -2.16
CA ALA A 272 -30.52 20.34 -2.14
C ALA A 272 -31.94 19.75 -2.25
N ASP A 273 -32.96 20.56 -1.98
CA ASP A 273 -34.36 20.27 -2.21
C ASP A 273 -34.71 20.12 -3.70
N GLU A 274 -34.07 20.84 -4.63
CA GLU A 274 -34.24 20.68 -6.09
C GLU A 274 -33.63 19.37 -6.60
N ALA A 275 -32.39 19.07 -6.21
CA ALA A 275 -31.74 17.79 -6.55
C ALA A 275 -32.53 16.61 -5.98
N LEU A 276 -33.14 16.80 -4.80
CA LEU A 276 -33.99 15.80 -4.17
C LEU A 276 -35.37 15.66 -4.85
N ALA A 277 -35.93 16.74 -5.38
CA ALA A 277 -37.22 16.75 -6.08
C ALA A 277 -37.23 15.85 -7.32
N HIS A 278 -36.10 15.77 -8.04
CA HIS A 278 -35.96 14.94 -9.23
C HIS A 278 -35.72 13.44 -8.95
N LEU A 279 -35.46 13.04 -7.70
CA LEU A 279 -35.19 11.66 -7.34
C LEU A 279 -36.48 10.86 -7.11
N THR A 280 -36.54 9.66 -7.68
CA THR A 280 -37.62 8.69 -7.46
C THR A 280 -37.69 8.24 -6.01
N ALA A 281 -38.87 7.78 -5.56
CA ALA A 281 -39.06 7.26 -4.20
C ALA A 281 -38.08 6.12 -3.84
N GLN A 282 -37.74 5.28 -4.83
CA GLN A 282 -36.77 4.20 -4.68
C GLN A 282 -35.34 4.74 -4.47
N GLN A 283 -34.91 5.73 -5.25
CA GLN A 283 -33.58 6.35 -5.09
C GLN A 283 -33.44 7.04 -3.73
N ARG A 284 -34.50 7.70 -3.24
CA ARG A 284 -34.52 8.30 -1.89
C ARG A 284 -34.35 7.24 -0.79
N ALA A 285 -35.03 6.09 -0.91
CA ALA A 285 -34.87 5.00 0.05
C ALA A 285 -33.46 4.39 0.03
N GLN A 286 -32.85 4.29 -1.15
CA GLN A 286 -31.47 3.82 -1.32
C GLN A 286 -30.46 4.77 -0.67
N LEU A 287 -30.62 6.08 -0.84
CA LEU A 287 -29.80 7.11 -0.19
C LEU A 287 -29.88 7.07 1.34
N VAL A 288 -31.09 6.94 1.90
CA VAL A 288 -31.28 6.78 3.36
C VAL A 288 -30.56 5.53 3.86
N THR A 289 -30.68 4.42 3.11
CA THR A 289 -30.01 3.16 3.46
C THR A 289 -28.49 3.31 3.39
N ALA A 290 -27.96 3.99 2.38
CA ALA A 290 -26.53 4.27 2.25
C ALA A 290 -26.01 5.15 3.41
N GLY A 291 -26.78 6.16 3.84
CA GLY A 291 -26.47 6.95 5.04
C GLY A 291 -26.41 6.12 6.32
N LYS A 292 -27.31 5.15 6.51
CA LYS A 292 -27.23 4.21 7.65
C LYS A 292 -26.00 3.31 7.58
N VAL A 293 -25.74 2.77 6.40
CA VAL A 293 -24.61 1.86 6.13
C VAL A 293 -23.26 2.57 6.24
N GLN A 294 -23.21 3.90 6.05
CA GLN A 294 -22.03 4.74 6.32
C GLN A 294 -21.60 4.71 7.80
N ILE A 295 -22.55 4.59 8.74
CA ILE A 295 -22.22 4.42 10.17
C ILE A 295 -21.52 3.08 10.39
N VAL A 296 -22.00 2.01 9.73
CA VAL A 296 -21.39 0.67 9.79
C VAL A 296 -19.95 0.73 9.28
N TYR A 297 -19.70 1.45 8.18
CA TYR A 297 -18.35 1.66 7.64
C TYR A 297 -17.42 2.32 8.67
N ARG A 298 -17.87 3.42 9.30
CA ARG A 298 -17.08 4.17 10.31
C ARG A 298 -16.76 3.32 11.54
N VAL A 299 -17.73 2.53 12.00
CA VAL A 299 -17.53 1.58 13.11
C VAL A 299 -16.52 0.51 12.73
N GLY A 300 -16.69 -0.12 11.56
CA GLY A 300 -15.76 -1.13 11.07
C GLY A 300 -14.34 -0.59 10.90
N PHE A 301 -14.21 0.65 10.46
CA PHE A 301 -12.92 1.33 10.32
C PHE A 301 -12.18 1.44 11.66
N CYS A 302 -12.88 1.88 12.72
CA CYS A 302 -12.32 1.90 14.08
C CYS A 302 -11.93 0.50 14.56
N ILE A 303 -12.77 -0.51 14.32
CA ILE A 303 -12.45 -1.88 14.76
C ILE A 303 -11.21 -2.42 14.03
N ILE A 304 -11.05 -2.15 12.74
CA ILE A 304 -9.88 -2.55 11.96
C ILE A 304 -8.60 -1.92 12.54
N LEU A 305 -8.54 -0.59 12.68
CA LEU A 305 -7.31 0.07 13.13
C LEU A 305 -6.88 -0.34 14.54
N TRP A 306 -7.83 -0.40 15.49
CA TRP A 306 -7.49 -0.78 16.86
C TRP A 306 -7.15 -2.27 17.00
N SER A 307 -7.77 -3.15 16.23
CA SER A 307 -7.37 -4.57 16.21
C SER A 307 -5.97 -4.77 15.63
N LEU A 308 -5.58 -4.01 14.60
CA LEU A 308 -4.20 -4.04 14.07
C LEU A 308 -3.18 -3.54 15.10
N LYS A 309 -3.50 -2.49 15.84
CA LYS A 309 -2.66 -2.01 16.97
C LYS A 309 -2.53 -3.05 18.06
N MET A 310 -3.61 -3.77 18.39
CA MET A 310 -3.56 -4.88 19.34
C MET A 310 -2.66 -6.02 18.84
N ALA A 311 -2.64 -6.29 17.52
CA ALA A 311 -1.71 -7.23 16.93
C ALA A 311 -0.23 -6.77 17.01
N VAL A 312 0.03 -5.46 16.84
CA VAL A 312 1.37 -4.87 17.05
C VAL A 312 1.80 -4.97 18.51
N VAL A 313 0.89 -4.70 19.46
CA VAL A 313 1.16 -4.83 20.89
C VAL A 313 1.54 -6.27 21.26
N ASP A 314 0.89 -7.30 20.68
CA ASP A 314 1.28 -8.71 20.91
C ASP A 314 2.72 -9.00 20.46
N ILE A 315 3.15 -8.42 19.33
CA ILE A 315 4.53 -8.54 18.83
C ILE A 315 5.51 -7.84 19.78
N LEU A 316 5.22 -6.60 20.18
CA LEU A 316 6.05 -5.84 21.14
C LEU A 316 6.13 -6.56 22.48
N ARG A 317 5.02 -7.16 22.92
CA ARG A 317 4.91 -7.94 24.15
C ARG A 317 5.84 -9.14 24.15
N SER A 318 5.99 -9.80 23.00
CA SER A 318 6.94 -10.90 22.83
C SER A 318 8.39 -10.42 22.87
N LEU A 319 8.68 -9.21 22.36
CA LEU A 319 10.05 -8.66 22.30
C LEU A 319 10.53 -8.15 23.67
N LEU A 320 9.64 -7.53 24.45
CA LEU A 320 9.98 -6.74 25.63
C LEU A 320 9.74 -7.45 26.97
N ARG A 321 9.49 -8.76 26.95
CA ARG A 321 9.06 -9.55 28.12
C ARG A 321 10.00 -9.50 29.34
N ASN A 322 11.29 -9.23 29.11
CA ASN A 322 12.32 -9.28 30.16
C ASN A 322 12.55 -7.94 30.87
N LEU A 323 11.83 -6.88 30.52
CA LEU A 323 11.96 -5.58 31.20
C LEU A 323 11.26 -5.60 32.57
N TRP A 324 11.89 -5.01 33.58
CA TRP A 324 11.35 -4.99 34.95
C TRP A 324 10.01 -4.22 35.06
N TYR A 325 9.79 -3.22 34.21
CA TYR A 325 8.55 -2.44 34.13
C TYR A 325 7.52 -2.98 33.10
N TYR A 326 7.77 -4.15 32.51
CA TYR A 326 6.96 -4.74 31.43
C TYR A 326 5.46 -4.77 31.75
N ARG A 327 5.06 -5.28 32.92
CA ARG A 327 3.63 -5.42 33.26
C ARG A 327 2.91 -4.07 33.31
N LYS A 328 3.55 -3.05 33.90
CA LYS A 328 2.99 -1.70 33.97
C LYS A 328 2.87 -1.08 32.59
N LEU A 329 3.93 -1.16 31.77
CA LEU A 329 3.94 -0.63 30.40
C LEU A 329 2.80 -1.20 29.55
N PHE A 330 2.67 -2.53 29.48
CA PHE A 330 1.65 -3.15 28.63
C PHE A 330 0.23 -2.92 29.14
N ASN A 331 0.01 -2.88 30.47
CA ASN A 331 -1.29 -2.52 31.02
C ASN A 331 -1.67 -1.06 30.67
N SER A 332 -0.71 -0.13 30.70
CA SER A 332 -0.91 1.25 30.27
C SER A 332 -1.23 1.35 28.78
N LEU A 333 -0.55 0.58 27.92
CA LEU A 333 -0.83 0.53 26.48
C LEU A 333 -2.23 0.00 26.17
N TYR A 334 -2.66 -1.07 26.84
CA TYR A 334 -4.03 -1.58 26.67
C TYR A 334 -5.07 -0.58 27.14
N CYS A 335 -4.83 0.12 28.25
CA CYS A 335 -5.72 1.17 28.74
C CYS A 335 -5.82 2.32 27.73
N LEU A 336 -4.69 2.80 27.21
CA LEU A 336 -4.65 3.86 26.19
C LEU A 336 -5.42 3.46 24.92
N LEU A 337 -5.17 2.25 24.40
CA LEU A 337 -5.87 1.75 23.22
C LEU A 337 -7.38 1.61 23.47
N PHE A 338 -7.77 1.13 24.65
CA PHE A 338 -9.18 0.99 25.00
C PHE A 338 -9.88 2.36 25.12
N LEU A 339 -9.27 3.32 25.83
CA LEU A 339 -9.85 4.66 26.00
C LEU A 339 -10.00 5.40 24.68
N THR A 340 -8.96 5.35 23.83
CA THR A 340 -9.01 5.98 22.49
C THR A 340 -10.01 5.29 21.57
N PHE A 341 -10.17 3.97 21.66
CA PHE A 341 -11.21 3.24 20.93
C PHE A 341 -12.60 3.68 21.35
N VAL A 342 -12.86 3.70 22.67
CA VAL A 342 -14.17 4.09 23.21
C VAL A 342 -14.51 5.53 22.84
N ALA A 343 -13.55 6.46 22.94
CA ALA A 343 -13.75 7.85 22.53
C ALA A 343 -14.10 7.96 21.03
N SER A 344 -13.37 7.25 20.17
CA SER A 344 -13.60 7.25 18.72
C SER A 344 -14.92 6.56 18.33
N PHE A 345 -15.30 5.52 19.06
CA PHE A 345 -16.56 4.81 18.84
C PHE A 345 -17.76 5.66 19.24
N ILE A 346 -17.70 6.33 20.40
CA ILE A 346 -18.79 7.18 20.90
C ILE A 346 -18.97 8.41 20.00
N SER A 347 -17.88 9.03 19.53
CA SER A 347 -17.95 10.23 18.69
C SER A 347 -18.68 10.01 17.36
N ILE A 348 -18.70 8.77 16.83
CA ILE A 348 -19.50 8.41 15.65
C ILE A 348 -21.00 8.67 15.89
N PHE A 349 -21.50 8.34 17.08
CA PHE A 349 -22.92 8.45 17.43
C PHE A 349 -23.30 9.83 17.97
N LEU A 350 -22.32 10.62 18.44
CA LEU A 350 -22.51 11.98 18.93
C LEU A 350 -22.39 13.06 17.85
N GLN A 351 -22.25 12.66 16.58
CA GLN A 351 -22.10 13.60 15.47
C GLN A 351 -23.32 14.51 15.28
N CYS A 352 -24.53 13.97 15.47
CA CYS A 352 -25.80 14.67 15.29
C CYS A 352 -26.74 14.40 16.47
N GLY A 353 -27.51 15.41 16.87
CA GLY A 353 -28.55 15.30 17.88
C GLY A 353 -29.88 15.82 17.33
N PRO A 354 -30.86 14.96 17.00
CA PRO A 354 -30.91 13.50 17.13
C PRO A 354 -30.16 12.74 16.02
N LEU A 355 -29.71 11.51 16.30
CA LEU A 355 -28.94 10.66 15.38
C LEU A 355 -29.63 10.42 14.02
N ARG A 356 -30.97 10.47 13.97
CA ARG A 356 -31.77 10.29 12.75
C ARG A 356 -31.46 11.31 11.66
N GLU A 357 -31.01 12.51 12.04
CA GLU A 357 -30.65 13.58 11.10
C GLU A 357 -29.41 13.22 10.26
N TYR A 358 -28.58 12.27 10.70
CA TYR A 358 -27.38 11.86 9.97
C TYR A 358 -27.68 11.24 8.60
N TRP A 359 -28.77 10.48 8.48
CA TRP A 359 -29.26 9.90 7.22
C TRP A 359 -30.57 10.55 6.76
N GLY A 360 -30.92 11.68 7.35
CA GLY A 360 -32.08 12.48 6.98
C GLY A 360 -31.95 12.94 5.53
N VAL A 361 -33.08 12.95 4.83
CA VAL A 361 -33.14 13.39 3.43
C VAL A 361 -33.17 14.92 3.33
N HIS A 362 -33.75 15.59 4.34
CA HIS A 362 -33.63 17.03 4.55
C HIS A 362 -32.66 17.23 5.71
N LEU A 363 -31.43 17.68 5.43
CA LEU A 363 -30.44 17.95 6.47
C LEU A 363 -30.66 19.35 7.06
N ASN A 364 -31.07 19.41 8.32
CA ASN A 364 -30.99 20.64 9.10
C ASN A 364 -29.51 20.90 9.45
N SER A 365 -28.90 21.94 8.83
CA SER A 365 -27.48 22.27 9.02
C SER A 365 -27.09 22.55 10.48
N ASP A 366 -28.06 22.85 11.36
CA ASP A 366 -27.81 23.17 12.77
C ASP A 366 -27.92 21.94 13.69
N ALA A 367 -28.48 20.82 13.21
CA ALA A 367 -28.67 19.60 14.02
C ALA A 367 -27.42 18.70 14.07
N CYS A 368 -26.47 18.90 13.17
CA CYS A 368 -25.24 18.12 13.04
C CYS A 368 -24.00 19.00 13.18
N ASN A 369 -22.98 18.49 13.86
CA ASN A 369 -21.71 19.20 14.00
C ASN A 369 -21.02 19.39 12.65
N LYS A 370 -20.70 20.64 12.29
CA LYS A 370 -20.04 21.01 11.03
C LYS A 370 -18.59 20.49 10.92
N ASN A 371 -17.91 20.27 12.05
CA ASN A 371 -16.49 19.91 12.11
C ASN A 371 -16.19 18.40 12.16
N ASP A 372 -17.09 17.52 11.69
CA ASP A 372 -16.87 16.06 11.62
C ASP A 372 -16.20 15.52 12.92
N LEU A 373 -16.88 15.67 14.07
CA LEU A 373 -16.42 15.28 15.41
C LEU A 373 -15.76 13.88 15.45
N TRP A 374 -16.33 12.93 14.71
CA TRP A 374 -15.78 11.58 14.59
C TRP A 374 -14.36 11.57 13.99
N LEU A 375 -14.12 12.38 12.96
CA LEU A 375 -12.86 12.45 12.22
C LEU A 375 -11.78 12.99 13.16
N ILE A 376 -12.05 14.11 13.83
CA ILE A 376 -11.11 14.72 14.78
C ILE A 376 -10.74 13.73 15.89
N THR A 377 -11.75 13.08 16.48
CA THR A 377 -11.55 12.17 17.61
C THR A 377 -10.78 10.91 17.18
N CYS A 378 -11.14 10.32 16.05
CA CYS A 378 -10.49 9.12 15.53
C CYS A 378 -9.05 9.41 15.10
N GLU A 379 -8.81 10.46 14.31
CA GLU A 379 -7.49 10.81 13.80
C GLU A 379 -6.53 11.23 14.92
N SER A 380 -6.99 12.03 15.89
CA SER A 380 -6.16 12.39 17.05
C SER A 380 -5.81 11.17 17.90
N GLY A 381 -6.77 10.28 18.15
CA GLY A 381 -6.53 9.00 18.83
C GLY A 381 -5.54 8.11 18.07
N ASN A 382 -5.63 8.11 16.75
CA ASN A 382 -4.74 7.38 15.85
C ASN A 382 -3.30 7.88 15.94
N ILE A 383 -3.09 9.19 15.75
CA ILE A 383 -1.79 9.85 15.88
C ILE A 383 -1.17 9.57 17.25
N LEU A 384 -1.95 9.70 18.32
CA LEU A 384 -1.46 9.48 19.69
C LEU A 384 -0.99 8.03 19.88
N THR A 385 -1.82 7.06 19.50
CA THR A 385 -1.53 5.64 19.71
C THR A 385 -0.39 5.14 18.83
N ASP A 386 -0.30 5.56 17.57
CA ASP A 386 0.80 5.19 16.68
C ASP A 386 2.13 5.78 17.15
N THR A 387 2.13 7.05 17.57
CA THR A 387 3.33 7.70 18.14
C THR A 387 3.83 6.95 19.36
N VAL A 388 2.95 6.58 20.29
CA VAL A 388 3.33 5.83 21.49
C VAL A 388 3.89 4.45 21.11
N LEU A 389 3.24 3.70 20.22
CA LEU A 389 3.70 2.37 19.79
C LEU A 389 5.05 2.42 19.07
N LEU A 390 5.33 3.50 18.35
CA LEU A 390 6.61 3.73 17.67
C LEU A 390 7.75 4.03 18.65
N LEU A 391 7.47 4.79 19.71
CA LEU A 391 8.48 5.19 20.70
C LEU A 391 8.87 4.07 21.68
N VAL A 392 7.94 3.17 22.02
CA VAL A 392 8.16 2.06 22.97
C VAL A 392 9.43 1.21 22.70
N PRO A 393 9.70 0.73 21.48
CA PRO A 393 10.87 -0.10 21.19
C PRO A 393 12.20 0.68 21.08
N PHE A 394 12.16 2.01 20.90
CA PHE A 394 13.34 2.82 20.60
C PHE A 394 14.43 2.77 21.70
N PRO A 395 14.11 2.93 23.00
CA PRO A 395 15.11 2.87 24.07
C PRO A 395 15.83 1.51 24.16
N VAL A 396 15.16 0.43 23.77
CA VAL A 396 15.70 -0.94 23.80
C VAL A 396 16.64 -1.16 22.63
N ILE A 397 16.26 -0.68 21.44
CA ILE A 397 17.10 -0.77 20.24
C ILE A 397 18.35 0.10 20.38
N ALA A 398 18.22 1.30 20.95
CA ALA A 398 19.35 2.23 21.15
C ALA A 398 20.44 1.64 22.07
N LYS A 399 20.05 0.81 23.06
CA LYS A 399 21.00 0.14 23.97
C LYS A 399 21.51 -1.20 23.43
N ALA A 400 20.93 -1.73 22.35
CA ALA A 400 21.31 -3.02 21.80
C ALA A 400 22.49 -2.89 20.82
N LYS A 401 23.53 -3.72 21.01
CA LYS A 401 24.67 -3.82 20.09
C LYS A 401 24.27 -4.63 18.84
N ILE A 402 23.70 -3.97 17.84
CA ILE A 402 23.19 -4.60 16.61
C ILE A 402 24.08 -4.22 15.41
N PRO A 403 24.49 -5.19 14.56
CA PRO A 403 25.27 -4.89 13.35
C PRO A 403 24.48 -4.02 12.36
N ASN A 404 25.17 -3.13 11.65
CA ASN A 404 24.56 -2.07 10.85
C ASN A 404 23.56 -2.57 9.78
N THR A 405 23.79 -3.73 9.17
CA THR A 405 22.88 -4.32 8.17
C THR A 405 21.51 -4.71 8.74
N LYS A 406 21.45 -5.14 10.00
CA LYS A 406 20.19 -5.43 10.71
C LYS A 406 19.54 -4.15 11.23
N ARG A 407 20.36 -3.18 11.62
CA ARG A 407 19.92 -1.86 12.09
C ARG A 407 19.13 -1.10 11.02
N VAL A 408 19.61 -1.10 9.76
CA VAL A 408 18.92 -0.45 8.63
C VAL A 408 17.53 -1.04 8.39
N ARG A 409 17.36 -2.37 8.42
CA ARG A 409 16.06 -3.01 8.21
C ARG A 409 15.04 -2.66 9.30
N ILE A 410 15.51 -2.60 10.55
CA ILE A 410 14.67 -2.21 11.69
C ILE A 410 14.25 -0.75 11.54
N ILE A 411 15.19 0.14 11.22
CA ILE A 411 14.90 1.56 10.93
C ILE A 411 13.90 1.70 9.79
N ALA A 412 13.96 0.88 8.73
CA ALA A 412 12.99 0.92 7.64
C ALA A 412 11.57 0.58 8.09
N ILE A 413 11.39 -0.43 8.96
CA ILE A 413 10.07 -0.79 9.52
C ILE A 413 9.53 0.34 10.42
N PHE A 414 10.39 0.96 11.23
CA PHE A 414 10.00 2.12 12.04
C PHE A 414 9.71 3.36 11.20
N GLY A 415 10.46 3.58 10.11
CA GLY A 415 10.23 4.66 9.15
C GLY A 415 8.86 4.55 8.47
N LEU A 416 8.40 3.33 8.17
CA LEU A 416 7.04 3.10 7.67
C LEU A 416 5.96 3.48 8.70
N GLY A 417 6.23 3.26 9.99
CA GLY A 417 5.36 3.73 11.08
C GLY A 417 5.38 5.26 11.27
N SER A 418 6.54 5.91 11.11
CA SER A 418 6.63 7.37 11.14
C SER A 418 5.89 8.01 9.95
N PHE A 419 5.92 7.36 8.78
CA PHE A 419 5.17 7.79 7.61
C PHE A 419 3.64 7.82 7.88
N LEU A 420 3.10 6.79 8.55
CA LEU A 420 1.69 6.76 8.96
C LEU A 420 1.30 7.97 9.82
N VAL A 421 2.14 8.32 10.80
CA VAL A 421 1.91 9.50 11.65
C VAL A 421 1.91 10.78 10.83
N GLY A 422 2.86 10.93 9.89
CA GLY A 422 2.93 12.09 8.99
C GLY A 422 1.70 12.23 8.09
N VAL A 423 1.22 11.12 7.51
CA VAL A 423 0.01 11.09 6.68
C VAL A 423 -1.23 11.50 7.49
N ASN A 424 -1.38 11.01 8.71
CA ASN A 424 -2.53 11.35 9.56
C ASN A 424 -2.53 12.83 9.98
N ILE A 425 -1.35 13.44 10.19
CA ILE A 425 -1.22 14.88 10.47
C ILE A 425 -1.65 15.71 9.27
N LEU A 426 -1.17 15.38 8.06
CA LEU A 426 -1.57 16.06 6.82
C LEU A 426 -3.07 15.94 6.58
N ARG A 427 -3.63 14.76 6.85
CA ARG A 427 -5.06 14.49 6.71
C ARG A 427 -5.91 15.28 7.71
N LEU A 428 -5.48 15.44 8.96
CA LEU A 428 -6.20 16.28 9.93
C LEU A 428 -6.23 17.74 9.46
N ASN A 429 -5.13 18.25 8.90
CA ASN A 429 -5.06 19.62 8.40
C ASN A 429 -5.90 19.83 7.12
N HIS A 430 -5.86 18.89 6.18
CA HIS A 430 -6.61 18.98 4.93
C HIS A 430 -8.10 18.63 5.10
N GLY A 431 -8.44 17.73 6.02
CA GLY A 431 -9.81 17.28 6.27
C GLY A 431 -10.69 18.30 7.01
N LEU A 432 -10.09 19.31 7.65
CA LEU A 432 -10.80 20.40 8.33
C LEU A 432 -11.20 21.56 7.41
N LYS A 433 -10.68 21.61 6.18
CA LYS A 433 -11.05 22.63 5.20
C LYS A 433 -12.26 22.16 4.37
N PRO A 434 -13.36 22.91 4.33
CA PRO A 434 -14.50 22.59 3.48
C PRO A 434 -14.12 22.86 2.02
N VAL A 435 -13.95 21.81 1.22
CA VAL A 435 -13.69 21.93 -0.22
C VAL A 435 -14.53 20.87 -0.95
N ASP A 436 -15.30 21.33 -1.93
CA ASP A 436 -16.48 20.72 -2.59
C ASP A 436 -16.23 19.45 -3.43
N SER A 437 -15.14 18.71 -3.18
CA SER A 437 -14.75 17.50 -3.94
C SER A 437 -14.12 16.39 -3.08
N GLN A 438 -14.17 16.52 -1.75
CA GLN A 438 -13.37 15.71 -0.83
C GLN A 438 -13.86 14.28 -0.53
N ASP A 439 -15.09 13.88 -0.88
CA ASP A 439 -15.59 12.54 -0.51
C ASP A 439 -14.79 11.40 -1.15
N TYR A 440 -14.33 11.59 -2.40
CA TYR A 440 -13.50 10.61 -3.09
C TYR A 440 -12.08 10.58 -2.51
N GLY A 441 -11.49 11.75 -2.26
CA GLY A 441 -10.16 11.88 -1.62
C GLY A 441 -10.12 11.26 -0.22
N ARG A 442 -11.11 11.56 0.64
CA ARG A 442 -11.22 11.01 2.01
C ARG A 442 -11.26 9.47 2.01
N ALA A 443 -11.95 8.88 1.04
CA ALA A 443 -12.06 7.43 0.93
C ALA A 443 -10.76 6.76 0.43
N ILE A 444 -10.04 7.39 -0.50
CA ILE A 444 -8.72 6.95 -0.94
C ILE A 444 -7.76 6.95 0.25
N TRP A 445 -7.73 8.03 1.03
CA TRP A 445 -6.86 8.14 2.22
C TRP A 445 -7.15 7.07 3.27
N CYS A 446 -8.43 6.81 3.59
CA CYS A 446 -8.82 5.69 4.46
C CYS A 446 -8.26 4.34 3.96
N SER A 447 -8.29 4.12 2.65
CA SER A 447 -7.86 2.85 2.04
C SER A 447 -6.34 2.69 2.11
N ILE A 448 -5.60 3.76 1.89
CA ILE A 448 -4.14 3.79 2.04
C ILE A 448 -3.77 3.52 3.50
N GLU A 449 -4.44 4.18 4.45
CA GLU A 449 -4.16 4.05 5.87
C GLU A 449 -4.35 2.61 6.37
N VAL A 450 -5.50 1.99 6.05
CA VAL A 450 -5.76 0.58 6.39
C VAL A 450 -4.73 -0.34 5.73
N GLY A 451 -4.38 -0.10 4.47
CA GLY A 451 -3.38 -0.88 3.75
C GLY A 451 -1.98 -0.82 4.39
N VAL A 452 -1.52 0.37 4.76
CA VAL A 452 -0.22 0.55 5.40
C VAL A 452 -0.24 0.00 6.84
N ALA A 453 -1.32 0.20 7.60
CA ALA A 453 -1.49 -0.40 8.93
C ALA A 453 -1.46 -1.94 8.88
N MET A 454 -2.08 -2.54 7.85
CA MET A 454 -2.02 -3.98 7.60
C MET A 454 -0.60 -4.47 7.35
N ILE A 455 0.19 -3.72 6.55
CA ILE A 455 1.60 -4.04 6.31
C ILE A 455 2.39 -3.98 7.64
N VAL A 456 2.28 -2.88 8.38
CA VAL A 456 3.03 -2.66 9.64
C VAL A 456 2.70 -3.73 10.69
N ALA A 457 1.42 -4.13 10.82
CA ALA A 457 0.98 -5.11 11.80
C ALA A 457 1.38 -6.57 11.47
N ASN A 458 1.56 -6.91 10.19
CA ASN A 458 1.76 -8.29 9.75
C ASN A 458 3.18 -8.60 9.27
N LEU A 459 3.87 -7.64 8.68
CA LEU A 459 5.18 -7.85 8.06
C LEU A 459 6.26 -8.32 9.07
N PRO A 460 6.34 -7.80 10.31
CA PRO A 460 7.27 -8.34 11.30
C PRO A 460 6.97 -9.80 11.68
N ALA A 461 5.68 -10.16 11.78
CA ALA A 461 5.27 -11.53 12.10
C ALA A 461 5.59 -12.50 10.96
N ILE A 462 5.28 -12.11 9.71
CA ILE A 462 5.62 -12.90 8.51
C ILE A 462 7.14 -13.09 8.42
N TYR A 463 7.92 -12.03 8.64
CA TYR A 463 9.38 -12.10 8.63
C TYR A 463 9.92 -13.12 9.65
N ILE A 464 9.41 -13.12 10.89
CA ILE A 464 9.79 -14.10 11.92
C ILE A 464 9.39 -15.52 11.47
N LEU A 465 8.22 -15.67 10.84
CA LEU A 465 7.74 -16.95 10.34
C LEU A 465 8.50 -17.46 9.12
N LEU A 466 9.13 -16.61 8.31
CA LEU A 466 9.94 -17.06 7.18
C LEU A 466 11.34 -17.53 7.59
N GLN A 467 11.82 -17.17 8.78
CA GLN A 467 13.13 -17.63 9.23
C GLN A 467 13.17 -19.17 9.36
N PRO A 468 14.24 -19.83 8.89
CA PRO A 468 14.40 -21.27 9.05
C PRO A 468 14.36 -21.63 10.53
N SER A 469 13.35 -22.41 10.93
CA SER A 469 13.32 -23.00 12.26
C SER A 469 14.46 -24.01 12.38
N PHE A 470 15.60 -23.56 12.92
CA PHE A 470 16.82 -24.37 13.15
C PHE A 470 16.60 -25.56 14.12
N THR A 471 15.38 -25.78 14.61
CA THR A 471 15.05 -26.66 15.72
C THR A 471 14.14 -27.81 15.30
N ARG A 472 14.62 -28.66 14.38
CA ARG A 472 14.12 -30.06 14.32
C ARG A 472 15.16 -31.13 13.96
N ARG A 473 16.31 -30.79 13.37
CA ARG A 473 17.35 -31.79 13.02
C ARG A 473 18.38 -32.12 14.11
N ARG A 474 18.54 -31.33 15.19
CA ARG A 474 19.56 -31.60 16.23
C ARG A 474 19.12 -32.48 17.41
N ARG A 475 17.82 -32.68 17.67
CA ARG A 475 17.38 -33.53 18.80
C ARG A 475 17.39 -35.04 18.53
N ALA A 476 17.55 -35.47 17.28
CA ALA A 476 17.61 -36.89 16.93
C ALA A 476 19.04 -37.49 16.93
N ARG A 477 20.09 -36.69 17.15
CA ARG A 477 21.50 -37.15 17.05
C ARG A 477 22.25 -37.32 18.38
N ARG A 478 21.60 -37.18 19.54
CA ARG A 478 22.28 -37.25 20.86
C ARG A 478 21.75 -38.27 21.86
N TYR A 479 21.09 -39.33 21.39
CA TYR A 479 20.84 -40.51 22.22
C TYR A 479 21.14 -41.79 21.42
N ARG A 480 22.42 -42.11 21.27
CA ARG A 480 22.86 -43.50 21.13
C ARG A 480 23.25 -43.95 22.53
N PRO A 481 22.54 -44.92 23.15
CA PRO A 481 23.04 -45.56 24.36
C PRO A 481 24.35 -46.25 23.99
N GLY A 482 25.46 -45.86 24.63
CA GLY A 482 26.71 -46.61 24.53
C GLY A 482 26.47 -48.04 25.00
N ARG A 483 26.82 -49.01 24.16
CA ARG A 483 26.88 -50.43 24.56
C ARG A 483 27.90 -50.56 25.70
N PRO A 484 27.59 -51.22 26.83
CA PRO A 484 28.60 -51.54 27.83
C PRO A 484 29.57 -52.57 27.22
N SER A 485 30.86 -52.27 27.24
CA SER A 485 31.90 -53.24 26.93
C SER A 485 32.04 -54.20 28.10
N TRP A 486 31.57 -55.44 27.92
CA TRP A 486 31.81 -56.51 28.86
C TRP A 486 33.29 -56.90 28.83
N ARG A 487 34.07 -56.48 29.83
CA ARG A 487 35.34 -57.14 30.15
C ARG A 487 35.04 -58.44 30.87
N ARG A 488 35.44 -59.57 30.28
CA ARG A 488 35.48 -60.89 30.90
C ARG A 488 36.31 -60.82 32.18
N ALA A 489 35.68 -60.96 33.34
CA ALA A 489 36.35 -61.34 34.57
C ALA A 489 36.17 -62.85 34.75
N LYS A 490 37.29 -63.55 34.94
CA LYS A 490 37.40 -65.00 35.11
C LYS A 490 36.63 -65.43 36.37
N PHE A 491 35.78 -66.44 36.20
CA PHE A 491 35.09 -67.13 37.28
C PHE A 491 36.07 -68.11 37.92
N THR A 492 36.43 -67.89 39.18
CA THR A 492 37.03 -68.92 40.04
C THR A 492 36.03 -69.24 41.14
N SER A 493 35.58 -70.48 41.14
CA SER A 493 34.66 -71.08 42.12
C SER A 493 35.28 -71.16 43.51
N ARG A 494 34.51 -70.86 44.55
CA ARG A 494 34.35 -71.69 45.77
C ARG A 494 33.45 -71.01 46.80
N GLY A 495 32.64 -71.81 47.47
CA GLY A 495 32.24 -71.58 48.86
C GLY A 495 30.82 -71.05 49.06
N ALA A 496 29.99 -71.90 49.65
CA ALA A 496 28.59 -71.69 49.93
C ALA A 496 28.31 -70.95 51.26
N THR A 497 27.01 -70.73 51.49
CA THR A 497 26.28 -70.62 52.76
C THR A 497 25.97 -69.24 53.37
N HIS A 498 24.65 -69.00 53.44
CA HIS A 498 23.82 -68.46 54.52
C HIS A 498 23.95 -67.02 55.06
N ALA A 499 22.80 -66.34 54.90
CA ALA A 499 22.02 -65.55 55.86
C ALA A 499 22.48 -64.13 56.28
N PRO A 500 21.55 -63.14 56.31
CA PRO A 500 21.84 -61.77 56.69
C PRO A 500 21.59 -61.52 58.18
N ARG A 501 22.42 -60.67 58.79
CA ARG A 501 22.10 -60.00 60.06
C ARG A 501 22.59 -58.55 60.04
N THR A 502 21.62 -57.64 60.18
CA THR A 502 21.62 -56.34 60.88
C THR A 502 22.98 -55.71 61.20
N THR A 503 23.24 -54.44 60.88
CA THR A 503 22.92 -53.27 61.74
C THR A 503 23.37 -52.00 60.98
N VAL A 504 22.51 -51.00 60.79
CA VAL A 504 22.28 -49.81 61.65
C VAL A 504 23.45 -48.81 61.70
N SER A 505 23.05 -47.55 61.55
CA SER A 505 23.76 -46.30 61.87
C SER A 505 24.60 -45.73 60.71
N ARG A 506 24.57 -44.44 60.40
CA ARG A 506 23.98 -43.29 61.10
C ARG A 506 23.98 -42.11 60.12
N SER A 507 23.01 -41.22 60.31
CA SER A 507 23.09 -39.74 60.23
C SER A 507 24.13 -39.11 59.28
N ALA A 508 23.80 -38.11 58.47
CA ALA A 508 23.20 -36.85 58.91
C ALA A 508 22.82 -36.05 57.65
N ARG A 509 21.57 -35.56 57.60
CA ARG A 509 21.18 -34.14 57.76
C ARG A 509 21.37 -33.27 56.52
N PHE A 510 20.24 -32.86 55.95
CA PHE A 510 19.67 -31.49 55.93
C PHE A 510 20.14 -30.75 54.67
N SER A 511 19.30 -30.08 53.88
CA SER A 511 17.96 -29.52 54.08
C SER A 511 17.24 -29.51 52.71
N ARG A 512 15.95 -29.86 52.57
CA ARG A 512 14.74 -29.01 52.80
C ARG A 512 14.95 -27.59 52.29
N ALA A 513 14.06 -26.94 51.56
CA ALA A 513 12.65 -27.09 51.20
C ALA A 513 12.40 -25.97 50.15
N ALA A 514 11.28 -25.74 49.48
CA ALA A 514 9.93 -26.26 49.37
C ALA A 514 9.39 -25.58 48.07
N ARG A 515 8.59 -26.24 47.23
CA ARG A 515 7.12 -26.38 47.35
C ARG A 515 6.43 -24.99 47.32
N ASN A 516 5.50 -24.70 46.41
CA ASN A 516 4.17 -25.32 46.24
C ASN A 516 3.53 -24.79 44.93
N SER A 517 2.88 -25.59 44.06
CA SER A 517 1.58 -26.33 44.15
C SER A 517 0.38 -25.46 43.71
N LEU A 518 -0.36 -25.82 42.64
CA LEU A 518 -1.67 -26.54 42.62
C LEU A 518 -2.83 -25.62 43.10
N GLU A 519 -4.04 -25.51 42.53
CA GLU A 519 -4.92 -26.36 41.71
C GLU A 519 -6.13 -25.53 41.20
N ARG A 520 -6.67 -25.74 39.98
CA ARG A 520 -7.91 -26.47 39.55
C ARG A 520 -9.31 -25.87 39.83
N GLY A 521 -10.15 -25.91 38.78
CA GLY A 521 -11.61 -26.12 38.79
C GLY A 521 -12.35 -25.34 37.68
N TRP A 522 -13.34 -25.83 36.92
CA TRP A 522 -14.02 -27.13 36.70
C TRP A 522 -14.79 -27.04 35.36
N GLY A 523 -15.01 -28.18 34.66
CA GLY A 523 -16.09 -28.32 33.65
C GLY A 523 -15.72 -29.19 32.43
N ALA A 524 -16.06 -30.48 32.49
CA ALA A 524 -15.82 -31.51 31.48
C ALA A 524 -17.08 -31.81 30.65
N LEU A 525 -16.90 -32.33 29.41
CA LEU A 525 -17.43 -33.62 28.94
C LEU A 525 -16.71 -34.03 27.62
N PRO A 526 -16.54 -35.35 27.34
CA PRO A 526 -15.53 -35.86 26.42
C PRO A 526 -16.09 -36.41 25.09
N TRP A 527 -15.25 -36.50 24.06
CA TRP A 527 -15.42 -37.52 23.02
C TRP A 527 -14.08 -38.15 22.67
N ASN A 528 -14.05 -39.47 22.81
CA ASN A 528 -12.98 -40.39 22.44
C ASN A 528 -13.29 -40.93 21.04
N GLY A 529 -12.27 -41.06 20.19
CA GLY A 529 -12.39 -41.71 18.89
C GLY A 529 -11.01 -41.84 18.27
N GLY A 530 -10.27 -42.88 18.67
CA GLY A 530 -9.03 -43.25 18.02
C GLY A 530 -9.28 -43.96 16.69
N PHE A 531 -8.30 -43.94 15.79
CA PHE A 531 -7.93 -45.05 14.91
C PHE A 531 -6.55 -44.73 14.32
N GLY A 532 -5.58 -45.60 14.60
CA GLY A 532 -4.29 -45.60 13.90
C GLY A 532 -4.35 -46.46 12.64
N PHE A 533 -3.35 -46.34 11.77
CA PHE A 533 -2.58 -47.49 11.29
C PHE A 533 -1.28 -47.06 10.58
N ASP A 534 -0.26 -47.88 10.83
CA ASP A 534 1.08 -47.90 10.26
C ASP A 534 1.12 -47.99 8.73
N THR A 535 2.21 -47.49 8.13
CA THR A 535 2.89 -48.23 7.05
C THR A 535 4.40 -48.03 7.09
N ARG A 536 5.09 -49.13 6.82
CA ARG A 536 6.51 -49.43 7.00
C ARG A 536 7.43 -48.82 5.94
N ILE A 537 8.68 -48.75 6.37
CA ILE A 537 9.95 -48.44 5.71
C ILE A 537 10.36 -49.52 4.69
N THR A 538 10.99 -49.09 3.58
CA THR A 538 12.23 -49.66 2.99
C THR A 538 12.93 -48.51 2.25
N GLY A 539 14.21 -48.16 2.40
CA GLY A 539 15.39 -48.94 2.79
C GLY A 539 16.27 -49.16 1.54
N GLY A 540 17.23 -48.27 1.30
CA GLY A 540 18.16 -48.38 0.16
C GLY A 540 19.44 -47.57 0.39
N THR A 541 20.45 -48.23 0.95
CA THR A 541 21.81 -47.74 1.19
C THR A 541 22.67 -47.78 -0.07
N ARG A 542 23.54 -46.78 -0.27
CA ARG A 542 24.84 -47.00 -0.90
C ARG A 542 25.91 -46.08 -0.30
N THR A 543 27.01 -46.72 0.04
CA THR A 543 28.24 -46.25 0.68
C THR A 543 29.23 -45.69 -0.33
N GLY A 544 30.04 -44.72 0.09
CA GLY A 544 31.28 -44.31 -0.59
C GLY A 544 32.13 -43.46 0.36
N HIS A 545 33.15 -44.08 0.93
CA HIS A 545 34.19 -43.42 1.73
C HIS A 545 35.31 -42.90 0.81
N THR A 546 35.82 -41.71 1.08
CA THR A 546 37.26 -41.41 1.08
C THR A 546 37.54 -40.37 2.15
N GLY A 547 38.57 -40.61 2.97
CA GLY A 547 39.05 -39.69 3.99
C GLY A 547 40.29 -38.95 3.54
N CYS A 548 40.52 -37.77 4.10
CA CYS A 548 41.86 -37.20 4.26
C CYS A 548 41.81 -36.20 5.42
N SER A 549 42.72 -36.35 6.38
CA SER A 549 42.94 -35.48 7.54
C SER A 549 44.26 -34.75 7.34
N ILE A 550 44.25 -33.42 7.38
CA ILE A 550 45.42 -32.57 7.64
C ILE A 550 44.92 -31.38 8.48
N ASP A 551 45.51 -31.23 9.67
CA ASP A 551 45.47 -30.02 10.48
C ASP A 551 46.52 -29.03 9.92
N ASP A 552 46.15 -27.77 9.63
CA ASP A 552 46.64 -26.58 10.35
C ASP A 552 46.17 -25.26 9.69
N GLU A 553 46.39 -24.18 10.43
CA GLU A 553 45.81 -22.84 10.46
C GLU A 553 45.75 -21.99 9.17
N THR A 554 44.76 -21.08 9.16
CA THR A 554 44.65 -19.82 8.40
C THR A 554 44.63 -19.89 6.86
N SER A 555 43.42 -19.92 6.31
CA SER A 555 43.10 -19.22 5.05
C SER A 555 41.58 -19.10 4.89
N GLY A 556 41.12 -17.88 4.64
CA GLY A 556 39.72 -17.59 4.36
C GLY A 556 39.30 -18.20 3.03
N ILE A 557 38.11 -18.81 3.01
CA ILE A 557 37.43 -19.18 1.78
C ILE A 557 36.23 -18.25 1.61
N LEU A 558 36.35 -17.37 0.62
CA LEU A 558 35.25 -16.74 -0.08
C LEU A 558 34.35 -17.85 -0.62
N VAL A 559 33.09 -17.89 -0.18
CA VAL A 559 32.05 -18.61 -0.91
C VAL A 559 31.32 -17.57 -1.73
N GLU A 560 31.80 -17.33 -2.94
CA GLU A 560 30.94 -16.84 -4.01
C GLU A 560 29.85 -17.88 -4.22
N THR A 561 28.62 -17.51 -3.90
CA THR A 561 27.46 -18.22 -4.41
C THR A 561 27.07 -17.47 -5.67
N GLU A 562 27.54 -17.96 -6.82
CA GLU A 562 26.94 -17.61 -8.11
C GLU A 562 25.45 -17.99 -8.04
N LEU A 563 24.61 -16.96 -7.93
CA LEU A 563 23.19 -17.08 -8.16
C LEU A 563 23.01 -17.02 -9.69
N ASN A 564 23.13 -18.18 -10.33
CA ASN A 564 22.60 -18.37 -11.68
C ASN A 564 21.08 -18.18 -11.59
N MET A 565 20.62 -16.97 -11.87
CA MET A 565 19.24 -16.74 -12.29
C MET A 565 19.15 -17.23 -13.74
N GLU A 566 18.82 -18.51 -13.92
CA GLU A 566 18.10 -18.92 -15.10
C GLU A 566 16.74 -18.21 -15.05
N VAL A 567 16.63 -17.15 -15.86
CA VAL A 567 15.35 -16.54 -16.20
C VAL A 567 14.66 -17.55 -17.10
N GLU A 568 13.84 -18.43 -16.52
CA GLU A 568 12.79 -19.09 -17.27
C GLU A 568 11.81 -18.00 -17.72
N VAL A 569 11.96 -17.61 -18.98
CA VAL A 569 10.97 -16.85 -19.73
C VAL A 569 9.72 -17.71 -19.77
N PHE A 570 8.75 -17.40 -18.90
CA PHE A 570 7.38 -17.86 -19.10
C PHE A 570 6.85 -17.19 -20.37
N GLU A 571 6.81 -17.94 -21.47
CA GLU A 571 5.97 -17.62 -22.61
C GLU A 571 4.55 -17.36 -22.10
N MET A 572 4.03 -16.16 -22.38
CA MET A 572 2.61 -15.88 -22.25
C MET A 572 1.88 -16.83 -23.21
N ALA A 573 1.14 -17.78 -22.64
CA ALA A 573 0.15 -18.54 -23.36
C ALA A 573 -0.86 -17.56 -24.00
N ASP A 574 -1.05 -17.75 -25.30
CA ASP A 574 -2.04 -17.12 -26.15
C ASP A 574 -3.41 -17.02 -25.45
N THR A 575 -3.84 -15.80 -25.13
CA THR A 575 -5.19 -15.51 -24.59
C THR A 575 -6.13 -15.03 -25.69
N THR A 576 -6.05 -15.66 -26.86
CA THR A 576 -6.92 -15.41 -28.02
C THR A 576 -8.27 -16.14 -27.98
N SER A 577 -8.71 -16.71 -26.84
CA SER A 577 -9.93 -17.55 -26.78
C SER A 577 -11.06 -17.08 -25.85
N LEU A 578 -11.04 -15.87 -25.30
CA LEU A 578 -12.14 -15.34 -24.46
C LEU A 578 -12.80 -14.07 -25.00
N ILE A 579 -12.94 -13.94 -26.32
CA ILE A 579 -13.89 -13.01 -26.94
C ILE A 579 -15.14 -13.81 -27.33
N ALA A 580 -16.12 -13.86 -26.42
CA ALA A 580 -17.46 -14.27 -26.78
C ALA A 580 -18.02 -13.24 -27.78
N ARG A 581 -18.27 -13.67 -29.02
CA ARG A 581 -18.96 -12.85 -30.03
C ARG A 581 -20.36 -12.49 -29.51
N PRO A 582 -20.79 -11.22 -29.58
CA PRO A 582 -22.19 -10.89 -29.32
C PRO A 582 -23.09 -11.53 -30.39
N PRO A 583 -24.32 -11.94 -30.04
CA PRO A 583 -25.26 -12.48 -31.03
C PRO A 583 -25.64 -11.39 -32.04
N ALA A 584 -25.65 -11.76 -33.31
CA ALA A 584 -26.07 -10.91 -34.41
C ALA A 584 -27.52 -10.43 -34.20
N ALA A 585 -27.72 -9.11 -34.16
CA ALA A 585 -29.04 -8.51 -34.19
C ALA A 585 -29.68 -8.77 -35.56
N LYS A 586 -30.77 -9.54 -35.57
CA LYS A 586 -31.66 -9.62 -36.73
C LYS A 586 -32.39 -8.28 -36.87
N LEU A 587 -32.22 -7.63 -38.01
CA LEU A 587 -33.05 -6.51 -38.45
C LEU A 587 -34.51 -6.96 -38.56
N PRO A 588 -35.49 -6.18 -38.10
CA PRO A 588 -36.89 -6.47 -38.35
C PRO A 588 -37.25 -6.19 -39.82
N GLU A 589 -37.93 -7.14 -40.44
CA GLU A 589 -38.54 -7.02 -41.76
C GLU A 589 -39.56 -5.87 -41.76
N SER A 590 -39.46 -5.02 -42.77
CA SER A 590 -40.42 -3.98 -43.08
C SER A 590 -41.76 -4.59 -43.48
N HIS A 591 -42.79 -4.37 -42.68
CA HIS A 591 -44.17 -4.43 -43.14
C HIS A 591 -44.71 -3.01 -43.28
N VAL A 592 -45.14 -2.73 -44.52
CA VAL A 592 -45.84 -1.54 -45.05
C VAL A 592 -44.92 -0.39 -45.48
#